data_AF-A0A7K2YJN4-F1
#
_entry.id   AF-A0A7K2YJN4-F1
#
_cell.length_a   1.000
_cell.length_b   1.000
_cell.length_c   1.000
_cell.angle_alpha   90.00
_cell.angle_beta   90.00
_cell.angle_gamma   90.00
#
_symmetry.space_group_name_H-M   'P 1'
#
loop_
_entity.id
_entity.type
_entity.pdbx_description
1 polymer ?
#
loop_
_entity_poly.entity_id
_entity_poly.type
_entity_poly.pdbx_seq_one_letter_code
_entity_poly.pdbx_strand_id
1 'polypeptide(L)'
;MSPTARSDEELDKLDRTEPPEARADAGISTTPAQDDGGDDEIRQPQLGVVGWLRWVWRQLTSMRVALILLFMLSIAATPPTLIPQRPVSPIKVSQYFRDHPTRAKVMDKFQLFDVFASWWFASIYILLFVSLAGCIVPRVWAHAKTLRAKPPAVPRHMGRLPAYARWETSADPDAVLVAARAALRKRRFRLHPSPGSIAAEKGYARETGNLLFHIALFGILVAFALGSLYSVKGGKIVVEGGSFANVLTQYDDRQFGALVDSDSLEPFGFRLNSVEQTFQPTGAKRGEPRSFTANIESWYGHEGKDKKGTIKVNHPLEVGDTKVFMIATGYAPLVTVRDATGKVVHSGPTVFLPQDGNRTSTGVIKVPDVSPGLKQLAFDAQFLPSAPIDQQGNLLIDPKRGPISVFPSLLNPRLMVSGYEGDLGMDSGVPQNLYALKADKMTKFMAGDDVWRKALKVGDTVELPNGAGTMTFDGVKTWANFQVASEPGKGLALFSVVAAIVGLVLSLFVRRRRMWVRAVEGPDGHTVVEVGGLARTEGGGLGEEVQEFVDALREAAPANSPGTKVKE
;
A
#
# COMPACT_ATOMS: atom_id res chain seq x y z
N MET A 1 -8.89 27.62 -75.37
CA MET A 1 -9.11 29.08 -75.20
C MET A 1 -7.75 29.71 -75.00
N SER A 2 -7.41 30.68 -75.85
CA SER A 2 -6.17 31.47 -75.80
C SER A 2 -6.45 32.82 -75.08
N PRO A 3 -5.54 33.83 -75.06
CA PRO A 3 -4.48 33.89 -74.06
C PRO A 3 -4.31 35.28 -73.38
N THR A 4 -3.22 35.42 -72.63
CA THR A 4 -2.53 36.64 -72.12
C THR A 4 -2.71 37.99 -72.84
N ALA A 5 -2.72 39.10 -72.06
CA ALA A 5 -1.93 40.32 -72.34
C ALA A 5 -1.82 41.29 -71.13
N ARG A 6 -0.69 42.02 -71.05
CA ARG A 6 -0.48 43.33 -70.38
C ARG A 6 -0.89 44.45 -71.39
N SER A 7 -0.88 45.77 -71.17
CA SER A 7 -0.63 46.74 -70.06
C SER A 7 -1.53 47.98 -70.37
N ASP A 8 -1.58 49.10 -69.65
CA ASP A 8 -0.68 50.28 -69.58
C ASP A 8 -1.28 51.22 -68.48
N GLU A 9 -0.52 51.98 -67.67
CA GLU A 9 0.01 53.34 -68.00
C GLU A 9 -1.09 54.30 -68.51
N GLU A 10 -1.31 55.52 -68.02
CA GLU A 10 -0.74 56.38 -66.97
C GLU A 10 -1.75 57.53 -66.79
N LEU A 11 -1.92 58.16 -65.61
CA LEU A 11 -2.32 59.59 -65.54
C LEU A 11 -2.01 60.18 -64.17
N ASP A 12 -1.23 61.24 -64.22
CA ASP A 12 -0.24 61.70 -63.23
C ASP A 12 -0.60 63.09 -62.69
N LYS A 13 -0.18 63.42 -61.44
CA LYS A 13 0.01 64.80 -60.88
C LYS A 13 -1.24 65.72 -60.74
N LEU A 14 -1.42 66.69 -59.81
CA LEU A 14 -0.65 67.52 -58.82
C LEU A 14 -1.70 68.11 -57.81
N ASP A 15 -1.46 68.72 -56.62
CA ASP A 15 -0.34 68.83 -55.65
C ASP A 15 -0.86 69.35 -54.28
N ARG A 16 -0.12 69.15 -53.16
CA ARG A 16 -0.08 69.93 -51.87
C ARG A 16 -1.38 70.12 -51.01
N THR A 17 -1.37 70.23 -49.66
CA THR A 17 -0.30 70.39 -48.63
C THR A 17 -0.78 69.98 -47.20
N GLU A 18 0.17 69.57 -46.33
CA GLU A 18 0.18 69.60 -44.83
C GLU A 18 -0.82 68.73 -43.99
N PRO A 19 -0.52 68.40 -42.70
CA PRO A 19 0.77 68.22 -41.99
C PRO A 19 0.88 66.85 -41.25
N PRO A 20 2.02 66.48 -40.62
CA PRO A 20 2.17 65.18 -39.94
C PRO A 20 1.75 65.19 -38.46
N GLU A 21 0.67 64.51 -38.10
CA GLU A 21 0.32 64.25 -36.69
C GLU A 21 1.00 62.97 -36.15
N ALA A 22 1.65 63.11 -34.99
CA ALA A 22 2.31 62.01 -34.30
C ALA A 22 1.31 61.15 -33.51
N ARG A 23 1.46 59.82 -33.60
CA ARG A 23 1.03 58.89 -32.53
C ARG A 23 2.14 57.93 -32.19
N ALA A 24 2.62 58.04 -30.95
CA ALA A 24 3.64 57.17 -30.39
C ALA A 24 3.02 55.89 -29.84
N ASP A 25 3.10 54.79 -30.60
CA ASP A 25 2.89 53.43 -30.08
C ASP A 25 4.24 52.82 -29.70
N ALA A 26 4.78 53.27 -28.57
CA ALA A 26 5.97 52.68 -27.96
C ALA A 26 5.61 51.43 -27.14
N GLY A 27 5.33 50.33 -27.82
CA GLY A 27 5.28 49.01 -27.19
C GLY A 27 6.63 48.68 -26.57
N ILE A 28 6.67 48.43 -25.25
CA ILE A 28 7.90 48.07 -24.53
C ILE A 28 8.29 46.63 -24.91
N SER A 29 9.00 46.50 -26.02
CA SER A 29 9.70 45.29 -26.41
C SER A 29 10.98 45.16 -25.58
N THR A 30 11.15 44.05 -24.88
CA THR A 30 12.35 43.78 -24.06
C THR A 30 13.42 42.97 -24.82
N THR A 31 13.44 43.06 -26.16
CA THR A 31 14.51 42.47 -26.97
C THR A 31 15.79 43.29 -26.77
N PRO A 32 16.92 42.69 -26.36
CA PRO A 32 18.20 43.39 -26.34
C PRO A 32 18.59 43.80 -27.76
N ALA A 33 19.26 44.94 -27.92
CA ALA A 33 19.89 45.27 -29.19
C ALA A 33 20.93 44.18 -29.53
N GLN A 34 20.92 43.72 -30.79
CA GLN A 34 21.96 42.83 -31.29
C GLN A 34 23.26 43.63 -31.45
N ASP A 35 24.35 43.09 -30.93
CA ASP A 35 25.70 43.60 -31.12
C ASP A 35 26.33 42.75 -32.23
N ASP A 36 26.58 43.37 -33.39
CA ASP A 36 26.94 42.66 -34.62
C ASP A 36 28.45 42.35 -34.65
N GLY A 37 28.88 41.24 -34.06
CA GLY A 37 30.30 40.84 -34.17
C GLY A 37 30.72 39.54 -33.47
N GLY A 38 30.90 38.47 -34.26
CA GLY A 38 31.66 37.28 -33.87
C GLY A 38 30.85 35.98 -33.85
N ASP A 39 31.46 34.90 -34.34
CA ASP A 39 30.88 33.55 -34.39
C ASP A 39 30.74 32.94 -33.00
N ASP A 40 29.68 33.31 -32.26
CA ASP A 40 29.38 32.72 -30.95
C ASP A 40 28.72 31.34 -31.13
N GLU A 41 29.58 30.36 -31.37
CA GLU A 41 29.27 28.93 -31.39
C GLU A 41 28.33 28.56 -30.22
N ILE A 42 27.22 27.86 -30.49
CA ILE A 42 26.18 27.59 -29.48
C ILE A 42 26.74 26.73 -28.35
N ARG A 43 27.30 27.38 -27.32
CA ARG A 43 27.88 26.75 -26.13
C ARG A 43 26.78 26.17 -25.26
N GLN A 44 26.32 24.98 -25.62
CA GLN A 44 25.50 24.16 -24.72
C GLN A 44 26.28 23.96 -23.41
N PRO A 45 25.66 24.21 -22.24
CA PRO A 45 26.37 24.15 -20.97
C PRO A 45 26.83 22.71 -20.71
N GLN A 46 28.15 22.48 -20.80
CA GLN A 46 28.76 21.20 -20.45
C GLN A 46 28.56 20.95 -18.95
N LEU A 47 27.52 20.18 -18.61
CA LEU A 47 27.23 19.80 -17.24
C LEU A 47 28.32 18.85 -16.75
N GLY A 48 29.25 19.36 -15.94
CA GLY A 48 30.08 18.52 -15.07
C GLY A 48 29.24 17.75 -14.06
N VAL A 49 29.85 16.84 -13.30
CA VAL A 49 29.14 15.93 -12.36
C VAL A 49 28.18 16.68 -11.41
N VAL A 50 28.61 17.81 -10.85
CA VAL A 50 27.76 18.66 -9.98
C VAL A 50 26.59 19.31 -10.74
N GLY A 51 26.79 19.64 -12.01
CA GLY A 51 25.75 20.14 -12.90
C GLY A 51 24.68 19.08 -13.17
N TRP A 52 25.09 17.85 -13.45
CA TRP A 52 24.19 16.70 -13.60
C TRP A 52 23.42 16.40 -12.31
N LEU A 53 24.08 16.31 -11.16
CA LEU A 53 23.41 16.07 -9.88
C LEU A 53 22.37 17.16 -9.56
N ARG A 54 22.71 18.44 -9.78
CA ARG A 54 21.77 19.56 -9.60
C ARG A 54 20.60 19.51 -10.59
N TRP A 55 20.85 19.12 -11.84
CA TRP A 55 19.81 18.94 -12.85
C TRP A 55 18.87 17.81 -12.47
N VAL A 56 19.38 16.63 -12.11
CA VAL A 56 18.60 15.45 -11.67
C VAL A 56 17.76 15.81 -10.46
N TRP A 57 18.35 16.44 -9.44
CA TRP A 57 17.61 16.91 -8.27
C TRP A 57 16.45 17.83 -8.66
N ARG A 58 16.70 18.84 -9.51
CA ARG A 58 15.66 19.77 -9.99
C ARG A 58 14.55 19.08 -10.78
N GLN A 59 14.84 18.01 -11.53
CA GLN A 59 13.79 17.21 -12.17
C GLN A 59 12.97 16.43 -11.14
N LEU A 60 13.64 15.71 -10.23
CA LEU A 60 12.99 14.92 -9.18
C LEU A 60 12.10 15.77 -8.28
N THR A 61 12.54 16.96 -7.87
CA THR A 61 11.74 17.89 -7.05
C THR A 61 10.74 18.73 -7.86
N SER A 62 10.41 18.34 -9.09
CA SER A 62 9.39 19.02 -9.90
C SER A 62 8.01 18.39 -9.74
N MET A 63 6.97 19.22 -9.65
CA MET A 63 5.58 18.75 -9.58
C MET A 63 5.18 17.91 -10.82
N ARG A 64 5.76 18.18 -11.99
CA ARG A 64 5.54 17.40 -13.21
C ARG A 64 5.99 15.96 -13.04
N VAL A 65 7.21 15.74 -12.53
CA VAL A 65 7.74 14.39 -12.29
C VAL A 65 6.95 13.67 -11.20
N ALA A 66 6.56 14.36 -10.12
CA ALA A 66 5.69 13.77 -9.09
C ALA A 66 4.36 13.24 -9.66
N LEU A 67 3.70 13.99 -10.56
CA LEU A 67 2.46 13.55 -11.21
C LEU A 67 2.68 12.37 -12.17
N ILE A 68 3.78 12.36 -12.92
CA ILE A 68 4.15 11.23 -13.80
C ILE A 68 4.41 9.98 -12.96
N LEU A 69 5.17 10.08 -11.87
CA LEU A 69 5.45 8.97 -10.96
C LEU A 69 4.18 8.44 -10.28
N LEU A 70 3.24 9.31 -9.91
CA LEU A 70 1.93 8.90 -9.40
C LEU A 70 1.10 8.14 -10.45
N PHE A 71 1.12 8.60 -11.71
CA PHE A 71 0.46 7.89 -12.81
C PHE A 71 1.10 6.53 -13.12
N MET A 72 2.44 6.47 -13.12
CA MET A 72 3.19 5.22 -13.25
C MET A 72 2.89 4.26 -12.10
N LEU A 73 2.75 4.75 -10.86
CA LEU A 73 2.37 3.93 -9.70
C LEU A 73 0.97 3.34 -9.87
N SER A 74 0.01 4.10 -10.38
CA SER A 74 -1.35 3.60 -10.68
C SER A 74 -1.36 2.50 -11.74
N ILE A 75 -0.58 2.66 -12.82
CA ILE A 75 -0.39 1.61 -13.83
C ILE A 75 0.27 0.38 -13.18
N ALA A 76 1.36 0.59 -12.43
CA ALA A 76 2.11 -0.45 -11.74
C ALA A 76 1.27 -1.28 -10.75
N ALA A 77 0.28 -0.65 -10.09
CA ALA A 77 -0.62 -1.30 -9.15
C ALA A 77 -1.78 -2.09 -9.81
N THR A 78 -1.95 -2.00 -11.13
CA THR A 78 -3.06 -2.66 -11.84
C THR A 78 -2.84 -4.17 -12.08
N PRO A 79 -1.70 -4.65 -12.64
CA PRO A 79 -1.47 -6.07 -12.93
C PRO A 79 -1.72 -7.07 -11.76
N PRO A 80 -1.41 -6.76 -10.48
CA PRO A 80 -1.68 -7.64 -9.34
C PRO A 80 -3.15 -8.02 -9.14
N THR A 81 -4.08 -7.22 -9.66
CA THR A 81 -5.51 -7.49 -9.57
C THR A 81 -5.99 -8.57 -10.55
N LEU A 82 -5.22 -8.80 -11.63
CA LEU A 82 -5.54 -9.75 -12.70
C LEU A 82 -4.64 -11.00 -12.66
N ILE A 83 -3.40 -10.86 -12.19
CA ILE A 83 -2.39 -11.93 -12.15
C ILE A 83 -2.28 -12.44 -10.70
N PRO A 84 -2.40 -13.76 -10.45
CA PRO A 84 -2.32 -14.31 -9.10
C PRO A 84 -0.97 -13.96 -8.46
N GLN A 85 -0.96 -13.36 -7.27
CA GLN A 85 0.28 -13.02 -6.57
C GLN A 85 0.70 -14.15 -5.62
N ARG A 86 1.99 -14.50 -5.56
CA ARG A 86 2.49 -15.57 -4.66
C ARG A 86 2.13 -15.35 -3.19
N PRO A 87 2.28 -14.13 -2.61
CA PRO A 87 1.94 -13.89 -1.20
C PRO A 87 0.44 -14.00 -0.86
N VAL A 88 -0.44 -14.10 -1.88
CA VAL A 88 -1.90 -14.20 -1.74
C VAL A 88 -2.39 -15.63 -2.02
N SER A 89 -1.85 -16.31 -3.03
CA SER A 89 -2.22 -17.70 -3.32
C SER A 89 -1.11 -18.43 -4.08
N PRO A 90 -0.18 -19.11 -3.38
CA PRO A 90 0.84 -19.95 -3.99
C PRO A 90 0.23 -21.02 -4.91
N ILE A 91 -0.88 -21.63 -4.49
CA ILE A 91 -1.60 -22.67 -5.25
C ILE A 91 -2.05 -22.16 -6.63
N LYS A 92 -2.62 -20.95 -6.73
CA LYS A 92 -3.02 -20.36 -8.02
C LYS A 92 -1.83 -20.06 -8.92
N VAL A 93 -0.70 -19.63 -8.35
CA VAL A 93 0.54 -19.43 -9.12
C VAL A 93 1.09 -20.77 -9.62
N SER A 94 1.22 -21.78 -8.75
CA SER A 94 1.64 -23.13 -9.16
C SER A 94 0.72 -23.76 -10.20
N GLN A 95 -0.60 -23.53 -10.11
CA GLN A 95 -1.54 -23.94 -11.14
C GLN A 95 -1.27 -23.19 -12.46
N TYR A 96 -1.10 -21.87 -12.44
CA TYR A 96 -0.78 -21.10 -13.65
C TYR A 96 0.54 -21.55 -14.31
N PHE A 97 1.54 -21.98 -13.52
CA PHE A 97 2.78 -22.58 -14.04
C PHE A 97 2.57 -23.95 -14.71
N ARG A 98 1.59 -24.76 -14.26
CA ARG A 98 1.21 -26.01 -14.92
C ARG A 98 0.41 -25.75 -16.19
N ASP A 99 -0.56 -24.85 -16.13
CA ASP A 99 -1.47 -24.54 -17.23
C ASP A 99 -0.76 -23.77 -18.36
N HIS A 100 0.25 -22.94 -18.04
CA HIS A 100 0.92 -22.02 -18.97
C HIS A 100 2.45 -21.93 -18.77
N PRO A 101 3.21 -23.03 -18.93
CA PRO A 101 4.60 -23.14 -18.48
C PRO A 101 5.58 -22.16 -19.14
N THR A 102 5.37 -21.77 -20.40
CA THR A 102 6.22 -20.80 -21.10
C THR A 102 5.91 -19.36 -20.68
N ARG A 103 4.63 -18.97 -20.68
CA ARG A 103 4.17 -17.63 -20.27
C ARG A 103 4.53 -17.35 -18.81
N ALA A 104 4.34 -18.33 -17.93
CA ALA A 104 4.69 -18.22 -16.52
C ALA A 104 6.17 -17.86 -16.32
N LYS A 105 7.11 -18.55 -16.98
CA LYS A 105 8.55 -18.23 -16.88
C LYS A 105 8.90 -16.82 -17.35
N VAL A 106 8.25 -16.31 -18.40
CA VAL A 106 8.46 -14.94 -18.89
C VAL A 106 7.90 -13.92 -17.90
N MET A 107 6.66 -14.10 -17.44
CA MET A 107 6.01 -13.23 -16.46
C MET A 107 6.78 -13.17 -15.13
N ASP A 108 7.36 -14.30 -14.72
CA ASP A 108 8.17 -14.41 -13.51
C ASP A 108 9.50 -13.66 -13.62
N LYS A 109 10.16 -13.70 -14.79
CA LYS A 109 11.37 -12.92 -15.06
C LYS A 109 11.12 -11.39 -14.94
N PHE A 110 9.90 -10.93 -15.20
CA PHE A 110 9.47 -9.54 -14.99
C PHE A 110 8.82 -9.30 -13.60
N GLN A 111 8.86 -10.29 -12.70
CA GLN A 111 8.29 -10.26 -11.34
C GLN A 111 6.78 -9.99 -11.28
N LEU A 112 6.00 -10.35 -12.31
CA LEU A 112 4.55 -10.10 -12.36
C LEU A 112 3.72 -10.91 -11.36
N PHE A 113 4.30 -11.95 -10.75
CA PHE A 113 3.70 -12.71 -9.65
C PHE A 113 4.07 -12.17 -8.25
N ASP A 114 5.01 -11.22 -8.17
CA ASP A 114 5.50 -10.58 -6.93
C ASP A 114 5.62 -9.05 -7.10
N VAL A 115 4.65 -8.41 -7.75
CA VAL A 115 4.76 -7.01 -8.24
C VAL A 115 5.18 -6.03 -7.14
N PHE A 116 4.59 -6.15 -5.95
CA PHE A 116 4.88 -5.25 -4.83
C PHE A 116 6.30 -5.40 -4.25
N ALA A 117 6.98 -6.52 -4.54
CA ALA A 117 8.38 -6.77 -4.20
C ALA A 117 9.33 -6.59 -5.40
N SER A 118 8.81 -6.12 -6.55
CA SER A 118 9.61 -5.99 -7.77
C SER A 118 10.53 -4.78 -7.75
N TRP A 119 11.68 -4.89 -8.43
CA TRP A 119 12.66 -3.79 -8.50
C TRP A 119 12.09 -2.55 -9.19
N TRP A 120 11.20 -2.72 -10.16
CA TRP A 120 10.59 -1.62 -10.91
C TRP A 120 9.50 -0.91 -10.10
N PHE A 121 8.67 -1.63 -9.34
CA PHE A 121 7.72 -1.04 -8.40
C PHE A 121 8.45 -0.28 -7.29
N ALA A 122 9.48 -0.88 -6.70
CA ALA A 122 10.34 -0.25 -5.70
C ALA A 122 11.03 1.03 -6.24
N SER A 123 11.47 1.02 -7.51
CA SER A 123 12.06 2.19 -8.16
C SER A 123 11.07 3.36 -8.28
N ILE A 124 9.84 3.11 -8.76
CA ILE A 124 8.78 4.13 -8.84
C ILE A 124 8.49 4.69 -7.44
N TYR A 125 8.38 3.81 -6.44
CA TYR A 125 8.10 4.18 -5.05
C TYR A 125 9.21 5.05 -4.44
N ILE A 126 10.48 4.68 -4.58
CA ILE A 126 11.62 5.45 -4.06
C ILE A 126 11.73 6.81 -4.76
N LEU A 127 11.57 6.85 -6.09
CA LEU A 127 11.57 8.11 -6.85
C LEU A 127 10.42 9.03 -6.40
N LEU A 128 9.22 8.47 -6.18
CA LEU A 128 8.07 9.22 -5.68
C LEU A 128 8.32 9.76 -4.26
N PHE A 129 8.92 8.96 -3.38
CA PHE A 129 9.28 9.34 -2.02
C PHE A 129 10.26 10.52 -2.01
N VAL A 130 11.36 10.42 -2.77
CA VAL A 130 12.38 11.49 -2.90
C VAL A 130 11.78 12.74 -3.54
N SER A 131 10.97 12.59 -4.60
CA SER A 131 10.27 13.68 -5.27
C SER A 131 9.35 14.44 -4.31
N LEU A 132 8.51 13.70 -3.56
CA LEU A 132 7.56 14.26 -2.61
C LEU A 132 8.26 14.96 -1.44
N ALA A 133 9.31 14.36 -0.86
CA ALA A 133 10.14 14.99 0.17
C ALA A 133 10.75 16.31 -0.33
N GLY A 134 11.33 16.30 -1.53
CA GLY A 134 11.93 17.48 -2.16
C GLY A 134 10.93 18.58 -2.51
N CYS A 135 9.65 18.25 -2.75
CA CYS A 135 8.58 19.21 -2.94
C CYS A 135 8.04 19.78 -1.61
N ILE A 136 7.98 18.97 -0.56
CA ILE A 136 7.42 19.34 0.74
C ILE A 136 8.38 20.25 1.52
N VAL A 137 9.66 19.88 1.66
CA VAL A 137 10.61 20.59 2.55
C VAL A 137 10.71 22.11 2.24
N PRO A 138 10.88 22.56 0.98
CA PRO A 138 10.90 23.99 0.66
C PRO A 138 9.56 24.68 0.94
N ARG A 139 8.43 23.99 0.72
CA ARG A 139 7.08 24.51 0.98
C ARG A 139 6.81 24.67 2.47
N VAL A 140 7.26 23.74 3.32
CA VAL A 140 7.21 23.88 4.79
C VAL A 140 7.93 25.15 5.24
N TRP A 141 9.14 25.36 4.74
CA TRP A 141 9.95 26.52 5.12
C TRP A 141 9.35 27.86 4.64
N ALA A 142 8.84 27.91 3.40
CA ALA A 142 8.15 29.07 2.86
C ALA A 142 6.85 29.40 3.63
N HIS A 143 6.10 28.36 4.05
CA HIS A 143 4.90 28.53 4.87
C HIS A 143 5.24 29.03 6.29
N ALA A 144 6.28 28.46 6.92
CA ALA A 144 6.75 28.91 8.24
C ALA A 144 7.16 30.39 8.23
N LYS A 145 7.79 30.88 7.16
CA LYS A 145 8.04 32.32 6.94
C LYS A 145 6.75 33.11 6.79
N THR A 146 5.79 32.61 6.02
CA THR A 146 4.51 33.29 5.74
C THR A 146 3.63 33.42 7.00
N LEU A 147 3.62 32.43 7.89
CA LEU A 147 2.95 32.50 9.18
C LEU A 147 3.54 33.59 10.10
N ARG A 148 4.86 33.78 10.05
CA ARG A 148 5.58 34.82 10.81
C ARG A 148 5.43 36.22 10.18
N ALA A 149 5.26 36.29 8.86
CA ALA A 149 5.11 37.54 8.12
C ALA A 149 3.91 38.39 8.59
N LYS A 150 4.04 39.71 8.40
CA LYS A 150 2.98 40.68 8.65
C LYS A 150 1.96 40.67 7.49
N PRO A 151 0.67 41.00 7.73
CA PRO A 151 -0.28 41.33 6.66
C PRO A 151 0.34 42.32 5.66
N PRO A 152 0.12 42.15 4.34
CA PRO A 152 0.72 43.02 3.33
C PRO A 152 0.19 44.45 3.44
N ALA A 153 1.05 45.42 3.14
CA ALA A 153 0.68 46.83 3.11
C ALA A 153 -0.51 47.11 2.18
N VAL A 154 -1.18 48.23 2.45
CA VAL A 154 -2.34 48.72 1.71
C VAL A 154 -1.98 48.95 0.23
N PRO A 155 -2.76 48.40 -0.72
CA PRO A 155 -2.56 48.68 -2.15
C PRO A 155 -2.73 50.16 -2.47
N ARG A 156 -1.86 50.73 -3.32
CA ARG A 156 -1.95 52.15 -3.73
C ARG A 156 -3.32 52.49 -4.35
N HIS A 157 -3.87 51.58 -5.16
CA HIS A 157 -5.15 51.73 -5.86
C HIS A 157 -6.18 50.71 -5.35
N MET A 158 -6.89 51.02 -4.25
CA MET A 158 -7.91 50.13 -3.69
C MET A 158 -9.08 49.83 -4.65
N GLY A 159 -9.50 50.79 -5.50
CA GLY A 159 -10.60 50.59 -6.45
C GLY A 159 -10.39 49.53 -7.55
N ARG A 160 -9.20 48.93 -7.62
CA ARG A 160 -8.90 47.75 -8.47
C ARG A 160 -9.13 46.41 -7.76
N LEU A 161 -9.41 46.42 -6.46
CA LEU A 161 -9.76 45.20 -5.72
C LEU A 161 -11.16 44.72 -6.14
N PRO A 162 -11.44 43.39 -6.08
CA PRO A 162 -12.76 42.86 -6.46
C PRO A 162 -13.86 43.48 -5.59
N ALA A 163 -13.74 43.36 -4.27
CA ALA A 163 -14.62 44.04 -3.33
C ALA A 163 -14.04 45.40 -2.94
N TYR A 164 -14.78 46.48 -3.19
CA TYR A 164 -14.36 47.84 -2.83
C TYR A 164 -15.55 48.76 -2.54
N ALA A 165 -15.42 49.58 -1.48
CA ALA A 165 -16.34 50.68 -1.16
C ALA A 165 -15.56 51.94 -0.75
N ARG A 166 -16.16 53.09 -1.04
CA ARG A 166 -15.70 54.42 -0.62
C ARG A 166 -16.87 55.28 -0.14
N TRP A 167 -16.64 56.06 0.91
CA TRP A 167 -17.53 57.15 1.33
C TRP A 167 -16.72 58.25 2.03
N GLU A 168 -17.38 59.38 2.26
CA GLU A 168 -16.85 60.50 3.03
C GLU A 168 -17.67 60.69 4.31
N THR A 169 -17.01 61.08 5.39
CA THR A 169 -17.59 61.21 6.73
C THR A 169 -16.99 62.42 7.46
N SER A 170 -17.78 63.03 8.33
CA SER A 170 -17.30 64.06 9.28
C SER A 170 -16.64 63.46 10.53
N ALA A 171 -16.55 62.14 10.65
CA ALA A 171 -15.80 61.48 11.72
C ALA A 171 -14.28 61.62 11.52
N ASP A 172 -13.54 61.83 12.61
CA ASP A 172 -12.08 61.92 12.62
C ASP A 172 -11.41 60.64 12.06
N PRO A 173 -10.31 60.73 11.27
CA PRO A 173 -9.67 59.56 10.67
C PRO A 173 -9.22 58.49 11.68
N ASP A 174 -8.67 58.88 12.83
CA ASP A 174 -8.23 57.92 13.86
C ASP A 174 -9.43 57.28 14.56
N ALA A 175 -10.53 58.01 14.77
CA ALA A 175 -11.79 57.43 15.25
C ALA A 175 -12.34 56.34 14.30
N VAL A 176 -12.31 56.58 12.98
CA VAL A 176 -12.69 55.58 11.97
C VAL A 176 -11.76 54.35 12.05
N LEU A 177 -10.44 54.56 12.18
CA LEU A 177 -9.49 53.45 12.27
C LEU A 177 -9.65 52.65 13.57
N VAL A 178 -10.00 53.29 14.70
CA VAL A 178 -10.31 52.60 15.96
C VAL A 178 -11.55 51.72 15.80
N ALA A 179 -12.63 52.23 15.22
CA ALA A 179 -13.85 51.46 14.94
C ALA A 179 -13.57 50.27 14.00
N ALA A 180 -12.86 50.51 12.89
CA ALA A 180 -12.44 49.47 11.97
C ALA A 180 -11.60 48.38 12.66
N ARG A 181 -10.69 48.78 13.56
CA ARG A 181 -9.85 47.85 14.33
C ARG A 181 -10.66 46.98 15.28
N ALA A 182 -11.71 47.51 15.91
CA ALA A 182 -12.62 46.75 16.77
C ALA A 182 -13.44 45.74 15.95
N ALA A 183 -14.07 46.18 14.86
CA ALA A 183 -14.87 45.32 13.98
C ALA A 183 -14.04 44.19 13.33
N LEU A 184 -12.83 44.48 12.85
CA LEU A 184 -11.93 43.47 12.28
C LEU A 184 -11.42 42.46 13.33
N ARG A 185 -11.18 42.90 14.59
CA ARG A 185 -10.87 41.98 15.71
C ARG A 185 -12.05 41.06 16.03
N LYS A 186 -13.28 41.59 16.09
CA LYS A 186 -14.51 40.79 16.29
C LYS A 186 -14.66 39.71 15.21
N ARG A 187 -14.33 40.04 13.95
CA ARG A 187 -14.27 39.11 12.80
C ARG A 187 -12.99 38.23 12.73
N ARG A 188 -12.19 38.19 13.80
CA ARG A 188 -10.97 37.36 14.01
C ARG A 188 -9.84 37.59 12.99
N PHE A 189 -9.68 38.81 12.47
CA PHE A 189 -8.55 39.17 11.61
C PHE A 189 -7.27 39.47 12.41
N ARG A 190 -6.11 39.06 11.86
CA ARG A 190 -4.79 39.55 12.30
C ARG A 190 -4.55 40.91 11.66
N LEU A 191 -4.27 41.92 12.49
CA LEU A 191 -4.18 43.32 12.05
C LEU A 191 -2.74 43.82 12.01
N HIS A 192 -2.45 44.68 11.04
CA HIS A 192 -1.26 45.51 10.96
C HIS A 192 -1.69 46.96 10.72
N PRO A 193 -1.78 47.79 11.79
CA PRO A 193 -2.02 49.21 11.64
C PRO A 193 -0.79 49.90 11.02
N SER A 194 -1.05 51.00 10.34
CA SER A 194 -0.09 51.94 9.77
C SER A 194 -0.72 53.35 9.84
N PRO A 195 0.05 54.45 9.66
CA PRO A 195 -0.54 55.78 9.57
C PRO A 195 -1.65 55.83 8.50
N GLY A 196 -2.80 56.41 8.85
CA GLY A 196 -3.98 56.52 7.98
C GLY A 196 -4.61 55.19 7.50
N SER A 197 -4.20 54.02 8.02
CA SER A 197 -4.68 52.75 7.47
C SER A 197 -4.49 51.48 8.31
N ILE A 198 -5.26 50.44 8.02
CA ILE A 198 -5.16 49.10 8.62
C ILE A 198 -5.14 48.05 7.51
N ALA A 199 -4.14 47.18 7.52
CA ALA A 199 -4.14 45.93 6.77
C ALA A 199 -4.59 44.77 7.67
N ALA A 200 -5.45 43.90 7.16
CA ALA A 200 -6.05 42.81 7.93
C ALA A 200 -6.06 41.50 7.13
N GLU A 201 -5.69 40.38 7.77
CA GLU A 201 -5.70 39.06 7.13
C GLU A 201 -6.24 37.97 8.06
N LYS A 202 -7.04 37.04 7.52
CA LYS A 202 -7.44 35.79 8.19
C LYS A 202 -7.43 34.59 7.24
N GLY A 203 -7.49 33.38 7.81
CA GLY A 203 -7.60 32.12 7.06
C GLY A 203 -6.27 31.41 6.79
N TYR A 204 -5.21 31.70 7.54
CA TYR A 204 -3.91 31.01 7.46
C TYR A 204 -4.02 29.47 7.57
N ALA A 205 -5.03 28.97 8.28
CA ALA A 205 -5.30 27.53 8.40
C ALA A 205 -5.59 26.84 7.05
N ARG A 206 -5.99 27.56 5.99
CA ARG A 206 -6.15 27.01 4.63
C ARG A 206 -4.81 26.49 4.08
N GLU A 207 -3.80 27.35 4.08
CA GLU A 207 -2.47 27.04 3.56
C GLU A 207 -1.76 26.02 4.46
N THR A 208 -1.97 26.11 5.79
CA THR A 208 -1.54 25.07 6.74
C THR A 208 -2.22 23.72 6.48
N GLY A 209 -3.52 23.69 6.19
CA GLY A 209 -4.26 22.47 5.89
C GLY A 209 -3.78 21.78 4.61
N ASN A 210 -3.58 22.57 3.55
CA ASN A 210 -3.00 22.07 2.31
C ASN A 210 -1.59 21.47 2.54
N LEU A 211 -0.76 22.13 3.34
CA LEU A 211 0.56 21.62 3.69
C LEU A 211 0.49 20.35 4.56
N LEU A 212 -0.39 20.33 5.56
CA LEU A 212 -0.65 19.17 6.42
C LEU A 212 -1.09 17.96 5.60
N PHE A 213 -1.97 18.14 4.61
CA PHE A 213 -2.38 17.08 3.69
C PHE A 213 -1.18 16.48 2.94
N HIS A 214 -0.27 17.29 2.41
CA HIS A 214 0.91 16.78 1.70
C HIS A 214 1.90 16.07 2.65
N ILE A 215 2.14 16.64 3.84
CA ILE A 215 2.97 16.00 4.89
C ILE A 215 2.37 14.66 5.31
N ALA A 216 1.04 14.60 5.45
CA ALA A 216 0.31 13.40 5.81
C ALA A 216 0.39 12.32 4.73
N LEU A 217 0.23 12.67 3.44
CA LEU A 217 0.48 11.74 2.34
C LEU A 217 1.92 11.18 2.39
N PHE A 218 2.92 12.04 2.61
CA PHE A 218 4.30 11.60 2.81
C PHE A 218 4.46 10.69 4.04
N GLY A 219 3.75 10.97 5.14
CA GLY A 219 3.69 10.14 6.34
C GLY A 219 3.11 8.74 6.08
N ILE A 220 2.12 8.61 5.19
CA ILE A 220 1.61 7.29 4.74
C ILE A 220 2.70 6.53 3.97
N LEU A 221 3.46 7.20 3.10
CA LEU A 221 4.60 6.56 2.44
C LEU A 221 5.65 6.14 3.48
N VAL A 222 6.07 7.01 4.40
CA VAL A 222 7.02 6.66 5.48
C VAL A 222 6.52 5.44 6.28
N ALA A 223 5.23 5.40 6.63
CA ALA A 223 4.65 4.27 7.35
C ALA A 223 4.73 2.95 6.55
N PHE A 224 4.48 3.00 5.24
CA PHE A 224 4.62 1.82 4.37
C PHE A 224 6.09 1.39 4.20
N ALA A 225 7.02 2.33 4.09
CA ALA A 225 8.45 2.03 4.05
C ALA A 225 8.92 1.35 5.34
N LEU A 226 8.54 1.90 6.51
CA LEU A 226 8.87 1.30 7.81
C LEU A 226 8.22 -0.08 7.99
N GLY A 227 6.96 -0.24 7.59
CA GLY A 227 6.28 -1.53 7.59
C GLY A 227 6.98 -2.54 6.69
N SER A 228 7.38 -2.16 5.48
CA SER A 228 8.13 -3.04 4.57
C SER A 228 9.51 -3.44 5.11
N LEU A 229 10.25 -2.48 5.69
CA LEU A 229 11.62 -2.70 6.18
C LEU A 229 11.70 -3.49 7.50
N TYR A 230 10.71 -3.36 8.38
CA TYR A 230 10.71 -3.95 9.72
C TYR A 230 9.59 -4.98 9.95
N SER A 231 8.81 -5.35 8.93
CA SER A 231 7.77 -6.38 9.10
C SER A 231 8.38 -7.77 9.28
N VAL A 232 7.81 -8.51 10.22
CA VAL A 232 8.06 -9.93 10.40
C VAL A 232 6.84 -10.66 9.89
N LYS A 233 6.97 -11.43 8.80
CA LYS A 233 5.91 -12.35 8.36
C LYS A 233 6.51 -13.72 8.07
N GLY A 234 5.93 -14.77 8.64
CA GLY A 234 6.35 -16.14 8.36
C GLY A 234 5.28 -17.16 8.68
N GLY A 235 5.26 -18.25 7.92
CA GLY A 235 4.36 -19.39 8.11
C GLY A 235 5.03 -20.54 8.87
N LYS A 236 4.23 -21.27 9.65
CA LYS A 236 4.61 -22.53 10.27
C LYS A 236 3.42 -23.47 10.40
N ILE A 237 3.55 -24.68 9.86
CA ILE A 237 2.65 -25.79 10.18
C ILE A 237 3.04 -26.40 11.53
N VAL A 238 2.09 -26.45 12.46
CA VAL A 238 2.20 -27.15 13.74
C VAL A 238 1.16 -28.27 13.78
N VAL A 239 1.60 -29.49 14.11
CA VAL A 239 0.75 -30.67 14.31
C VAL A 239 0.30 -30.74 15.77
N GLU A 240 -0.88 -31.29 16.06
CA GLU A 240 -1.36 -31.50 17.43
C GLU A 240 -0.35 -32.22 18.34
N GLY A 241 -0.10 -31.63 19.51
CA GLY A 241 0.94 -32.01 20.47
C GLY A 241 2.30 -31.36 20.21
N GLY A 242 2.50 -30.72 19.05
CA GLY A 242 3.71 -29.96 18.71
C GLY A 242 3.70 -28.53 19.25
N SER A 243 4.83 -27.85 19.12
CA SER A 243 5.04 -26.47 19.59
C SER A 243 5.72 -25.60 18.54
N PHE A 244 5.54 -24.30 18.68
CA PHE A 244 6.24 -23.25 17.95
C PHE A 244 6.93 -22.31 18.96
N ALA A 245 8.11 -21.82 18.59
CA ALA A 245 8.79 -20.71 19.24
C ALA A 245 9.16 -19.68 18.17
N ASN A 246 9.02 -18.39 18.46
CA ASN A 246 9.28 -17.31 17.51
C ASN A 246 10.79 -17.06 17.32
N VAL A 247 11.46 -18.01 16.66
CA VAL A 247 12.88 -17.94 16.30
C VAL A 247 13.06 -18.30 14.84
N LEU A 248 14.11 -17.75 14.20
CA LEU A 248 14.32 -17.79 12.75
C LEU A 248 14.26 -19.21 12.13
N THR A 249 14.72 -20.22 12.87
CA THR A 249 14.78 -21.64 12.44
C THR A 249 13.45 -22.38 12.49
N GLN A 250 12.43 -21.84 13.16
CA GLN A 250 11.13 -22.50 13.31
C GLN A 250 10.15 -22.21 12.16
N TYR A 251 10.48 -21.28 11.26
CA TYR A 251 9.61 -20.88 10.15
C TYR A 251 9.82 -21.73 8.89
N ASP A 252 8.72 -22.25 8.33
CA ASP A 252 8.70 -23.02 7.09
C ASP A 252 8.85 -22.10 5.86
N ASP A 253 8.23 -20.92 5.92
CA ASP A 253 8.38 -19.83 4.95
C ASP A 253 8.58 -18.49 5.66
N ARG A 254 9.35 -17.58 5.05
CA ARG A 254 9.77 -16.30 5.64
C ARG A 254 9.68 -15.17 4.62
N GLN A 255 9.03 -14.08 5.04
CA GLN A 255 8.88 -12.80 4.36
C GLN A 255 9.24 -11.69 5.37
N PHE A 256 10.52 -11.61 5.73
CA PHE A 256 11.01 -10.63 6.70
C PHE A 256 11.52 -9.38 5.98
N GLY A 257 11.28 -8.22 6.57
CA GLY A 257 11.79 -6.94 6.09
C GLY A 257 13.32 -6.88 6.14
N ALA A 258 13.91 -6.06 5.28
CA ALA A 258 15.37 -6.01 5.09
C ALA A 258 16.18 -5.52 6.31
N LEU A 259 15.51 -4.98 7.35
CA LEU A 259 16.13 -4.52 8.60
C LEU A 259 15.70 -5.36 9.82
N VAL A 260 15.10 -6.54 9.60
CA VAL A 260 14.76 -7.50 10.66
C VAL A 260 15.94 -8.42 10.92
N ASP A 261 16.39 -8.47 12.17
CA ASP A 261 17.34 -9.48 12.66
C ASP A 261 16.62 -10.53 13.52
N SER A 262 17.23 -11.70 13.65
CA SER A 262 16.86 -12.77 14.58
C SER A 262 16.61 -12.28 16.02
N ASP A 263 17.43 -11.36 16.53
CA ASP A 263 17.29 -10.76 17.88
C ASP A 263 16.12 -9.77 18.00
N SER A 264 15.52 -9.34 16.88
CA SER A 264 14.37 -8.44 16.86
C SER A 264 13.01 -9.15 16.96
N LEU A 265 13.00 -10.48 17.02
CA LEU A 265 11.79 -11.29 17.15
C LEU A 265 11.28 -11.29 18.59
N GLU A 266 9.99 -11.01 18.78
CA GLU A 266 9.36 -11.09 20.11
C GLU A 266 9.50 -12.52 20.71
N PRO A 267 10.04 -12.68 21.93
CA PRO A 267 10.41 -13.98 22.47
C PRO A 267 9.19 -14.73 23.01
N PHE A 268 8.33 -15.25 22.14
CA PHE A 268 7.14 -16.00 22.53
C PHE A 268 7.09 -17.39 21.89
N GLY A 269 6.22 -18.24 22.43
CA GLY A 269 5.90 -19.53 21.83
C GLY A 269 4.50 -20.01 22.19
N PHE A 270 4.08 -21.09 21.54
CA PHE A 270 2.85 -21.78 21.87
C PHE A 270 2.91 -23.28 21.55
N ARG A 271 2.20 -24.08 22.33
CA ARG A 271 1.94 -25.50 22.10
C ARG A 271 0.54 -25.67 21.55
N LEU A 272 0.40 -26.44 20.47
CA LEU A 272 -0.89 -26.77 19.88
C LEU A 272 -1.47 -28.01 20.56
N ASN A 273 -2.51 -27.82 21.38
CA ASN A 273 -3.16 -28.93 22.09
C ASN A 273 -4.13 -29.70 21.20
N SER A 274 -5.02 -28.99 20.50
CA SER A 274 -5.98 -29.59 19.56
C SER A 274 -6.47 -28.57 18.51
N VAL A 275 -6.99 -29.06 17.39
CA VAL A 275 -7.64 -28.27 16.34
C VAL A 275 -9.07 -28.77 16.12
N GLU A 276 -10.04 -28.02 16.64
CA GLU A 276 -11.45 -28.25 16.38
C GLU A 276 -11.83 -27.64 15.03
N GLN A 277 -12.48 -28.44 14.19
CA GLN A 277 -12.89 -28.03 12.85
C GLN A 277 -14.24 -28.61 12.50
N THR A 278 -15.19 -27.75 12.16
CA THR A 278 -16.57 -28.14 11.87
C THR A 278 -16.98 -27.72 10.46
N PHE A 279 -17.79 -28.57 9.84
CA PHE A 279 -18.28 -28.40 8.47
C PHE A 279 -19.78 -28.69 8.45
N GLN A 280 -20.51 -28.07 7.53
CA GLN A 280 -21.93 -28.27 7.37
C GLN A 280 -22.23 -29.74 7.01
N PRO A 281 -22.99 -30.50 7.81
CA PRO A 281 -23.15 -31.94 7.62
C PRO A 281 -24.15 -32.30 6.50
N THR A 282 -25.15 -31.45 6.25
CA THR A 282 -26.30 -31.77 5.37
C THR A 282 -26.80 -30.55 4.60
N GLY A 283 -27.66 -30.79 3.60
CA GLY A 283 -28.27 -29.74 2.75
C GLY A 283 -27.36 -29.27 1.61
N ALA A 284 -27.82 -28.27 0.86
CA ALA A 284 -27.12 -27.74 -0.32
C ALA A 284 -25.71 -27.18 -0.03
N LYS A 285 -25.43 -26.84 1.24
CA LYS A 285 -24.14 -26.32 1.71
C LYS A 285 -23.26 -27.39 2.35
N ARG A 286 -23.57 -28.69 2.18
CA ARG A 286 -22.81 -29.81 2.78
C ARG A 286 -21.32 -29.71 2.42
N GLY A 287 -20.46 -29.80 3.44
CA GLY A 287 -19.01 -29.65 3.31
C GLY A 287 -18.50 -28.21 3.42
N GLU A 288 -19.36 -27.18 3.40
CA GLU A 288 -18.91 -25.81 3.69
C GLU A 288 -18.34 -25.70 5.11
N PRO A 289 -17.22 -25.00 5.32
CA PRO A 289 -16.67 -24.78 6.66
C PRO A 289 -17.60 -23.97 7.56
N ARG A 290 -17.56 -24.23 8.88
CA ARG A 290 -18.38 -23.56 9.90
C ARG A 290 -17.56 -22.92 11.01
N SER A 291 -16.65 -23.66 11.63
CA SER A 291 -15.71 -23.13 12.62
C SER A 291 -14.35 -23.81 12.53
N PHE A 292 -13.30 -23.05 12.86
CA PHE A 292 -11.96 -23.57 13.12
C PHE A 292 -11.42 -22.91 14.38
N THR A 293 -11.01 -23.71 15.36
CA THR A 293 -10.43 -23.29 16.63
C THR A 293 -9.17 -24.12 16.89
N ALA A 294 -8.01 -23.48 16.99
CA ALA A 294 -6.82 -24.09 17.55
C ALA A 294 -6.76 -23.80 19.06
N ASN A 295 -6.84 -24.82 19.89
CA ASN A 295 -6.65 -24.73 21.34
C ASN A 295 -5.15 -24.77 21.64
N ILE A 296 -4.65 -23.76 22.36
CA ILE A 296 -3.21 -23.58 22.58
C ILE A 296 -2.88 -23.29 24.06
N GLU A 297 -1.64 -23.54 24.41
CA GLU A 297 -0.97 -22.96 25.58
C GLU A 297 0.18 -22.09 25.09
N SER A 298 0.18 -20.80 25.43
CA SER A 298 1.21 -19.84 24.99
C SER A 298 1.98 -19.22 26.15
N TRP A 299 3.24 -18.86 25.89
CA TRP A 299 4.14 -18.24 26.84
C TRP A 299 4.88 -17.05 26.20
N TYR A 300 5.38 -16.15 27.04
CA TYR A 300 6.14 -14.96 26.64
C TYR A 300 7.37 -14.78 27.53
N GLY A 301 8.51 -14.50 26.91
CA GLY A 301 9.83 -14.56 27.54
C GLY A 301 10.29 -16.00 27.79
N HIS A 302 11.53 -16.13 28.28
CA HIS A 302 12.14 -17.42 28.62
C HIS A 302 11.55 -18.06 29.89
N GLU A 303 10.96 -17.25 30.78
CA GLU A 303 10.36 -17.66 32.06
C GLU A 303 8.83 -17.52 32.08
N GLY A 304 8.20 -17.36 30.91
CA GLY A 304 6.77 -17.15 30.79
C GLY A 304 5.96 -18.36 31.29
N LYS A 305 4.98 -18.13 32.16
CA LYS A 305 4.00 -19.16 32.53
C LYS A 305 3.02 -19.41 31.39
N ASP A 306 2.73 -20.69 31.13
CA ASP A 306 1.74 -21.11 30.13
C ASP A 306 0.36 -20.50 30.40
N LYS A 307 -0.19 -19.87 29.36
CA LYS A 307 -1.55 -19.33 29.32
C LYS A 307 -2.37 -20.12 28.32
N LYS A 308 -3.47 -20.73 28.79
CA LYS A 308 -4.45 -21.37 27.92
C LYS A 308 -5.17 -20.31 27.08
N GLY A 309 -5.29 -20.56 25.79
CA GLY A 309 -5.93 -19.65 24.84
C GLY A 309 -6.43 -20.39 23.59
N THR A 310 -7.03 -19.64 22.67
CA THR A 310 -7.49 -20.18 21.39
C THR A 310 -7.18 -19.22 20.25
N ILE A 311 -6.74 -19.76 19.11
CA ILE A 311 -6.66 -19.02 17.84
C ILE A 311 -7.84 -19.44 16.98
N LYS A 312 -8.60 -18.49 16.46
CA LYS A 312 -9.75 -18.74 15.57
C LYS A 312 -9.66 -17.86 14.33
N VAL A 313 -10.46 -18.18 13.31
CA VAL A 313 -10.61 -17.30 12.13
C VAL A 313 -11.03 -15.90 12.61
N ASN A 314 -10.31 -14.86 12.17
CA ASN A 314 -10.46 -13.46 12.59
C ASN A 314 -10.22 -13.14 14.08
N HIS A 315 -9.82 -14.11 14.90
CA HIS A 315 -9.40 -13.91 16.29
C HIS A 315 -7.99 -14.51 16.50
N PRO A 316 -6.93 -13.77 16.12
CA PRO A 316 -5.55 -14.21 16.29
C PRO A 316 -5.16 -14.27 17.78
N LEU A 317 -4.09 -15.00 18.08
CA LEU A 317 -3.34 -14.76 19.31
C LEU A 317 -2.58 -13.43 19.14
N GLU A 318 -2.70 -12.53 20.11
CA GLU A 318 -1.98 -11.26 20.13
C GLU A 318 -0.89 -11.32 21.20
N VAL A 319 0.34 -10.98 20.82
CA VAL A 319 1.53 -10.97 21.66
C VAL A 319 2.32 -9.72 21.29
N GLY A 320 2.40 -8.74 22.20
CA GLY A 320 3.00 -7.44 21.89
C GLY A 320 2.34 -6.78 20.67
N ASP A 321 3.17 -6.43 19.68
CA ASP A 321 2.71 -5.91 18.38
C ASP A 321 2.53 -7.04 17.33
N THR A 322 2.91 -8.26 17.70
CA THR A 322 2.85 -9.46 16.86
C THR A 322 1.51 -10.19 16.96
N LYS A 323 0.99 -10.67 15.84
CA LYS A 323 -0.25 -11.45 15.76
C LYS A 323 -0.02 -12.80 15.10
N VAL A 324 -0.60 -13.85 15.67
CA VAL A 324 -0.55 -15.21 15.13
C VAL A 324 -1.93 -15.59 14.60
N PHE A 325 -2.05 -15.68 13.29
CA PHE A 325 -3.28 -16.03 12.58
C PHE A 325 -3.25 -17.51 12.19
N MET A 326 -4.34 -18.24 12.41
CA MET A 326 -4.52 -19.57 11.79
C MET A 326 -5.05 -19.36 10.36
N ILE A 327 -4.26 -19.74 9.35
CA ILE A 327 -4.56 -19.48 7.93
C ILE A 327 -5.04 -20.72 7.18
N ALA A 328 -4.68 -21.93 7.63
CA ALA A 328 -5.15 -23.19 7.08
C ALA A 328 -5.11 -24.29 8.14
N THR A 329 -5.85 -25.38 7.92
CA THR A 329 -5.70 -26.64 8.68
C THR A 329 -5.77 -27.83 7.73
N GLY A 330 -5.29 -28.98 8.18
CA GLY A 330 -5.34 -30.23 7.44
C GLY A 330 -5.06 -31.42 8.35
N TYR A 331 -4.79 -32.58 7.75
CA TYR A 331 -4.57 -33.82 8.48
C TYR A 331 -3.13 -34.31 8.34
N ALA A 332 -2.64 -34.93 9.41
CA ALA A 332 -1.38 -35.63 9.46
C ALA A 332 -1.62 -37.10 9.85
N PRO A 333 -1.60 -38.04 8.89
CA PRO A 333 -1.57 -39.47 9.17
C PRO A 333 -0.43 -39.82 10.12
N LEU A 334 -0.75 -40.50 11.22
CA LEU A 334 0.21 -41.11 12.14
C LEU A 334 0.56 -42.49 11.58
N VAL A 335 1.84 -42.70 11.28
CA VAL A 335 2.32 -43.93 10.63
C VAL A 335 3.55 -44.43 11.37
N THR A 336 3.59 -45.74 11.61
CA THR A 336 4.75 -46.45 12.14
C THR A 336 5.27 -47.42 11.09
N VAL A 337 6.55 -47.27 10.73
CA VAL A 337 7.26 -48.13 9.78
C VAL A 337 8.29 -48.94 10.55
N ARG A 338 8.29 -50.25 10.30
CA ARG A 338 9.31 -51.19 10.77
C ARG A 338 10.07 -51.72 9.58
N ASP A 339 11.39 -51.83 9.70
CA ASP A 339 12.21 -52.41 8.65
C ASP A 339 12.17 -53.95 8.67
N ALA A 340 12.94 -54.58 7.78
CA ALA A 340 13.06 -56.03 7.67
C ALA A 340 13.52 -56.76 8.97
N THR A 341 14.09 -56.04 9.94
CA THR A 341 14.46 -56.59 11.27
C THR A 341 13.33 -56.49 12.31
N GLY A 342 12.23 -55.81 11.98
CA GLY A 342 11.12 -55.50 12.90
C GLY A 342 11.35 -54.26 13.77
N LYS A 343 12.54 -53.63 13.69
CA LYS A 343 12.88 -52.37 14.38
C LYS A 343 12.01 -51.24 13.84
N VAL A 344 11.49 -50.39 14.72
CA VAL A 344 10.82 -49.14 14.34
C VAL A 344 11.86 -48.17 13.77
N VAL A 345 11.67 -47.77 12.52
CA VAL A 345 12.56 -46.87 11.76
C VAL A 345 11.89 -45.54 11.41
N HIS A 346 10.57 -45.47 11.53
CA HIS A 346 9.80 -44.24 11.53
C HIS A 346 8.58 -44.41 12.43
N SER A 347 8.23 -43.40 13.23
CA SER A 347 6.95 -43.32 13.91
C SER A 347 6.60 -41.86 14.16
N GLY A 348 5.48 -41.40 13.62
CA GLY A 348 5.08 -40.02 13.79
C GLY A 348 3.99 -39.53 12.83
N PRO A 349 3.40 -38.35 13.09
CA PRO A 349 2.44 -37.74 12.21
C PRO A 349 3.16 -37.04 11.04
N THR A 350 2.83 -37.40 9.80
CA THR A 350 3.37 -36.73 8.60
C THR A 350 2.35 -35.74 8.04
N VAL A 351 2.74 -34.49 7.77
CA VAL A 351 1.85 -33.44 7.24
C VAL A 351 1.45 -33.75 5.79
N PHE A 352 0.14 -33.90 5.54
CA PHE A 352 -0.42 -34.04 4.20
C PHE A 352 -1.16 -32.76 3.79
N LEU A 353 -0.98 -32.32 2.54
CA LEU A 353 -1.51 -31.05 2.03
C LEU A 353 -2.80 -31.26 1.24
N PRO A 354 -3.93 -30.59 1.60
CA PRO A 354 -5.18 -30.64 0.85
C PRO A 354 -5.05 -30.20 -0.61
N GLN A 355 -5.66 -30.97 -1.50
CA GLN A 355 -5.72 -30.72 -2.95
C GLN A 355 -7.12 -30.25 -3.41
N ASP A 356 -8.15 -30.44 -2.59
CA ASP A 356 -9.53 -30.05 -2.86
C ASP A 356 -10.30 -29.61 -1.58
N GLY A 357 -11.55 -29.17 -1.77
CA GLY A 357 -12.43 -28.73 -0.67
C GLY A 357 -12.90 -29.85 0.26
N ASN A 358 -12.88 -31.11 -0.18
CA ASN A 358 -13.18 -32.29 0.65
C ASN A 358 -11.92 -32.83 1.35
N ARG A 359 -10.79 -32.12 1.23
CA ARG A 359 -9.51 -32.43 1.87
C ARG A 359 -8.93 -33.77 1.48
N THR A 360 -9.18 -34.21 0.24
CA THR A 360 -8.28 -35.18 -0.40
C THR A 360 -6.87 -34.60 -0.35
N SER A 361 -5.96 -35.24 0.38
CA SER A 361 -4.65 -34.66 0.70
C SER A 361 -3.53 -35.56 0.22
N THR A 362 -2.41 -35.00 -0.23
CA THR A 362 -1.23 -35.76 -0.66
C THR A 362 -0.06 -35.48 0.27
N GLY A 363 0.83 -36.47 0.41
CA GLY A 363 2.01 -36.37 1.26
C GLY A 363 3.00 -37.50 0.99
N VAL A 364 4.23 -37.30 1.44
CA VAL A 364 5.32 -38.24 1.25
C VAL A 364 5.93 -38.55 2.61
N ILE A 365 6.05 -39.84 2.92
CA ILE A 365 6.71 -40.32 4.13
C ILE A 365 8.10 -40.80 3.71
N LYS A 366 9.16 -40.18 4.24
CA LYS A 366 10.56 -40.53 3.95
C LYS A 366 11.18 -41.18 5.17
N VAL A 367 11.84 -42.32 4.99
CA VAL A 367 12.41 -43.16 6.06
C VAL A 367 13.88 -43.46 5.73
N PRO A 368 14.81 -42.54 6.06
CA PRO A 368 16.24 -42.73 5.81
C PRO A 368 16.90 -43.65 6.87
N ASP A 369 16.42 -43.62 8.12
CA ASP A 369 17.09 -44.20 9.29
C ASP A 369 16.79 -45.71 9.47
N VAL A 370 17.02 -46.49 8.43
CA VAL A 370 16.88 -47.96 8.44
C VAL A 370 18.05 -48.67 9.13
N SER A 371 17.87 -49.95 9.51
CA SER A 371 18.98 -50.73 10.07
C SER A 371 20.14 -50.91 9.07
N PRO A 372 21.41 -50.99 9.53
CA PRO A 372 22.57 -51.05 8.65
C PRO A 372 22.49 -52.18 7.61
N GLY A 373 22.81 -51.85 6.36
CA GLY A 373 22.77 -52.79 5.23
C GLY A 373 21.40 -52.95 4.56
N LEU A 374 20.33 -52.33 5.09
CA LEU A 374 19.03 -52.25 4.43
C LEU A 374 18.94 -51.03 3.50
N LYS A 375 18.01 -51.08 2.54
CA LYS A 375 17.65 -49.95 1.67
C LYS A 375 16.75 -48.96 2.42
N GLN A 376 16.90 -47.67 2.15
CA GLN A 376 15.99 -46.65 2.67
C GLN A 376 14.60 -46.79 2.05
N LEU A 377 13.56 -46.38 2.79
CA LEU A 377 12.17 -46.54 2.36
C LEU A 377 11.50 -45.19 2.16
N ALA A 378 10.61 -45.09 1.18
CA ALA A 378 9.66 -43.98 1.11
C ALA A 378 8.30 -44.41 0.60
N PHE A 379 7.29 -43.63 0.98
CA PHE A 379 5.90 -43.84 0.60
C PHE A 379 5.35 -42.56 -0.03
N ASP A 380 4.86 -42.67 -1.25
CA ASP A 380 4.03 -41.66 -1.90
C ASP A 380 2.56 -42.03 -1.63
N ALA A 381 1.84 -41.10 -1.01
CA ALA A 381 0.60 -41.41 -0.33
C ALA A 381 -0.48 -40.32 -0.46
N GLN A 382 -1.73 -40.77 -0.43
CA GLN A 382 -2.92 -39.94 -0.48
C GLN A 382 -3.81 -40.25 0.71
N PHE A 383 -4.17 -39.23 1.47
CA PHE A 383 -5.04 -39.33 2.62
C PHE A 383 -6.45 -38.83 2.30
N LEU A 384 -7.46 -39.61 2.70
CA LEU A 384 -8.87 -39.36 2.44
C LEU A 384 -9.61 -39.33 3.79
N PRO A 385 -10.06 -38.16 4.27
CA PRO A 385 -10.82 -38.05 5.53
C PRO A 385 -12.13 -38.83 5.52
N SER A 386 -12.83 -38.82 4.38
CA SER A 386 -14.04 -39.58 4.14
C SER A 386 -13.95 -40.28 2.79
N ALA A 387 -13.31 -41.45 2.76
CA ALA A 387 -13.25 -42.27 1.56
C ALA A 387 -14.65 -42.86 1.25
N PRO A 388 -15.17 -42.72 0.01
CA PRO A 388 -16.43 -43.35 -0.39
C PRO A 388 -16.27 -44.86 -0.55
N ILE A 389 -17.34 -45.60 -0.22
CA ILE A 389 -17.41 -47.06 -0.36
C ILE A 389 -18.70 -47.48 -1.07
N ASP A 390 -18.66 -48.62 -1.74
CA ASP A 390 -19.84 -49.28 -2.31
C ASP A 390 -20.67 -50.02 -1.23
N GLN A 391 -21.76 -50.68 -1.64
CA GLN A 391 -22.61 -51.44 -0.71
C GLN A 391 -21.94 -52.70 -0.14
N GLN A 392 -20.84 -53.14 -0.77
CA GLN A 392 -20.03 -54.30 -0.40
C GLN A 392 -18.84 -53.90 0.50
N GLY A 393 -18.63 -52.60 0.73
CA GLY A 393 -17.55 -52.04 1.54
C GLY A 393 -16.23 -51.79 0.80
N ASN A 394 -16.18 -51.99 -0.52
CA ASN A 394 -15.01 -51.68 -1.33
C ASN A 394 -14.92 -50.18 -1.59
N LEU A 395 -13.70 -49.68 -1.84
CA LEU A 395 -13.45 -48.27 -2.08
C LEU A 395 -13.88 -47.84 -3.48
N LEU A 396 -14.69 -46.78 -3.55
CA LEU A 396 -15.05 -46.15 -4.82
C LEU A 396 -13.92 -45.21 -5.26
N ILE A 397 -13.32 -45.50 -6.41
CA ILE A 397 -12.24 -44.71 -7.02
C ILE A 397 -12.81 -44.03 -8.27
N ASP A 398 -12.62 -42.71 -8.41
CA ASP A 398 -13.03 -41.97 -9.59
C ASP A 398 -12.11 -42.37 -10.76
N PRO A 399 -12.62 -42.89 -11.90
CA PRO A 399 -11.76 -43.35 -13.00
C PRO A 399 -10.90 -42.26 -13.65
N LYS A 400 -11.23 -40.97 -13.46
CA LYS A 400 -10.51 -39.83 -14.03
C LYS A 400 -9.66 -39.09 -13.00
N ARG A 401 -10.07 -39.09 -11.72
CA ARG A 401 -9.44 -38.32 -10.63
C ARG A 401 -8.68 -39.18 -9.62
N GLY A 402 -8.82 -40.50 -9.67
CA GLY A 402 -8.27 -41.41 -8.68
C GLY A 402 -9.09 -41.38 -7.36
N PRO A 403 -8.48 -41.77 -6.23
CA PRO A 403 -9.16 -41.72 -4.95
C PRO A 403 -9.46 -40.26 -4.56
N ILE A 404 -10.72 -39.99 -4.19
CA ILE A 404 -11.18 -38.67 -3.74
C ILE A 404 -12.02 -38.77 -2.47
N SER A 405 -11.93 -37.76 -1.61
CA SER A 405 -12.73 -37.64 -0.40
C SER A 405 -14.11 -37.08 -0.75
N VAL A 406 -15.17 -37.59 -0.13
CA VAL A 406 -16.55 -37.09 -0.32
C VAL A 406 -17.01 -36.13 0.78
N PHE A 407 -16.20 -35.94 1.83
CA PHE A 407 -16.50 -35.01 2.93
C PHE A 407 -15.22 -34.63 3.69
N PRO A 408 -15.04 -33.37 4.13
CA PRO A 408 -13.79 -32.89 4.73
C PRO A 408 -13.51 -33.38 6.15
N SER A 409 -14.49 -33.94 6.88
CA SER A 409 -14.28 -34.52 8.22
C SER A 409 -13.81 -35.99 8.17
N LEU A 410 -13.29 -36.50 9.29
CA LEU A 410 -12.89 -37.89 9.48
C LEU A 410 -14.10 -38.82 9.70
N LEU A 411 -14.82 -39.19 8.62
CA LEU A 411 -15.93 -40.16 8.71
C LEU A 411 -15.51 -41.57 8.33
N ASN A 412 -14.58 -41.70 7.38
CA ASN A 412 -14.04 -42.99 6.93
C ASN A 412 -12.59 -42.79 6.48
N PRO A 413 -11.65 -42.55 7.42
CA PRO A 413 -10.27 -42.24 7.08
C PRO A 413 -9.61 -43.41 6.35
N ARG A 414 -8.91 -43.10 5.26
CA ARG A 414 -8.06 -44.05 4.54
C ARG A 414 -6.73 -43.42 4.16
N LEU A 415 -5.66 -44.20 4.28
CA LEU A 415 -4.35 -43.87 3.76
C LEU A 415 -4.06 -44.78 2.55
N MET A 416 -4.10 -44.21 1.35
CA MET A 416 -3.66 -44.87 0.13
C MET A 416 -2.15 -44.71 0.03
N VAL A 417 -1.43 -45.81 -0.10
CA VAL A 417 0.04 -45.81 -0.11
C VAL A 417 0.56 -46.56 -1.33
N SER A 418 1.63 -46.03 -1.92
CA SER A 418 2.57 -46.75 -2.77
C SER A 418 3.97 -46.57 -2.19
N GLY A 419 4.79 -47.61 -2.21
CA GLY A 419 6.10 -47.59 -1.55
C GLY A 419 7.27 -47.78 -2.53
N TYR A 420 8.44 -47.43 -2.04
CA TYR A 420 9.71 -47.47 -2.77
C TYR A 420 10.84 -47.87 -1.81
N GLU A 421 11.86 -48.55 -2.34
CA GLU A 421 13.12 -48.86 -1.65
C GLU A 421 14.33 -48.33 -2.46
N GLY A 422 15.38 -47.84 -1.80
CA GLY A 422 16.60 -47.41 -2.49
C GLY A 422 17.44 -46.40 -1.70
N ASP A 423 17.95 -45.39 -2.41
CA ASP A 423 18.68 -44.23 -1.88
C ASP A 423 17.81 -42.98 -2.02
N LEU A 424 17.38 -42.39 -0.89
CA LEU A 424 16.59 -41.16 -0.87
C LEU A 424 17.42 -39.92 -1.21
N GLY A 425 18.75 -40.05 -1.23
CA GLY A 425 19.70 -38.96 -1.46
C GLY A 425 19.78 -37.96 -0.33
N MET A 426 19.24 -38.26 0.86
CA MET A 426 19.21 -37.33 2.00
C MET A 426 20.55 -37.31 2.76
N ASP A 427 21.34 -38.39 2.68
CA ASP A 427 22.70 -38.47 3.24
C ASP A 427 23.72 -37.60 2.49
N SER A 428 23.35 -37.05 1.33
CA SER A 428 24.20 -36.19 0.50
C SER A 428 24.35 -34.75 1.03
N GLY A 429 23.61 -34.37 2.07
CA GLY A 429 23.55 -33.00 2.58
C GLY A 429 22.81 -32.00 1.67
N VAL A 430 22.31 -32.42 0.50
CA VAL A 430 21.54 -31.57 -0.42
C VAL A 430 20.10 -31.44 0.07
N PRO A 431 19.59 -30.21 0.34
CA PRO A 431 18.20 -30.01 0.77
C PRO A 431 17.19 -30.54 -0.24
N GLN A 432 16.11 -31.16 0.25
CA GLN A 432 15.02 -31.68 -0.57
C GLN A 432 13.66 -31.14 -0.12
N ASN A 433 12.69 -31.13 -1.04
CA ASN A 433 11.31 -30.80 -0.73
C ASN A 433 10.71 -31.87 0.21
N LEU A 434 10.12 -31.44 1.33
CA LEU A 434 9.46 -32.32 2.31
C LEU A 434 8.20 -33.00 1.73
N TYR A 435 7.45 -32.27 0.91
CA TYR A 435 6.13 -32.68 0.40
C TYR A 435 6.19 -33.43 -0.95
N ALA A 436 7.38 -33.68 -1.49
CA ALA A 436 7.58 -34.36 -2.76
C ALA A 436 8.70 -35.40 -2.68
N LEU A 437 8.49 -36.55 -3.33
CA LEU A 437 9.46 -37.63 -3.41
C LEU A 437 10.36 -37.43 -4.62
N LYS A 438 11.68 -37.44 -4.40
CA LYS A 438 12.67 -37.55 -5.48
C LYS A 438 13.01 -39.03 -5.65
N ALA A 439 12.38 -39.69 -6.63
CA ALA A 439 12.44 -41.14 -6.80
C ALA A 439 13.55 -41.63 -7.75
N ASP A 440 14.42 -40.74 -8.25
CA ASP A 440 15.40 -41.03 -9.31
C ASP A 440 16.35 -42.21 -9.02
N LYS A 441 16.61 -42.48 -7.73
CA LYS A 441 17.45 -43.59 -7.23
C LYS A 441 16.65 -44.64 -6.43
N MET A 442 15.33 -44.63 -6.54
CA MET A 442 14.42 -45.45 -5.75
C MET A 442 13.69 -46.45 -6.66
N THR A 443 13.73 -47.72 -6.31
CA THR A 443 12.93 -48.76 -6.97
C THR A 443 11.54 -48.79 -6.35
N LYS A 444 10.51 -48.70 -7.18
CA LYS A 444 9.11 -48.78 -6.75
C LYS A 444 8.75 -50.23 -6.37
N PHE A 445 8.00 -50.41 -5.29
CA PHE A 445 7.48 -51.72 -4.92
C PHE A 445 6.41 -52.20 -5.93
N MET A 446 6.50 -53.47 -6.30
CA MET A 446 5.62 -54.13 -7.28
C MET A 446 4.80 -55.23 -6.60
N ALA A 447 3.68 -55.59 -7.22
CA ALA A 447 2.75 -56.63 -6.79
C ALA A 447 2.36 -57.46 -8.03
N GLY A 448 3.26 -58.35 -8.45
CA GLY A 448 3.24 -58.90 -9.82
C GLY A 448 3.67 -57.83 -10.82
N ASP A 449 2.98 -57.74 -11.96
CA ASP A 449 3.25 -56.73 -12.99
C ASP A 449 2.75 -55.32 -12.62
N ASP A 450 1.88 -55.22 -11.61
CA ASP A 450 1.30 -53.97 -11.13
C ASP A 450 2.14 -53.29 -10.04
N VAL A 451 1.99 -51.96 -9.93
CA VAL A 451 2.56 -51.20 -8.80
C VAL A 451 1.86 -51.61 -7.50
N TRP A 452 2.63 -51.95 -6.47
CA TRP A 452 2.10 -52.20 -5.14
C TRP A 452 1.40 -50.94 -4.61
N ARG A 453 0.10 -51.06 -4.39
CA ARG A 453 -0.74 -50.04 -3.74
C ARG A 453 -1.58 -50.69 -2.67
N LYS A 454 -1.72 -50.03 -1.52
CA LYS A 454 -2.55 -50.49 -0.41
C LYS A 454 -3.42 -49.35 0.13
N ALA A 455 -4.58 -49.72 0.65
CA ALA A 455 -5.59 -48.81 1.16
C ALA A 455 -5.84 -49.12 2.64
N LEU A 456 -5.13 -48.43 3.53
CA LEU A 456 -5.13 -48.74 4.96
C LEU A 456 -6.28 -48.02 5.67
N LYS A 457 -6.98 -48.74 6.53
CA LYS A 457 -7.82 -48.21 7.62
C LYS A 457 -6.95 -47.84 8.81
N VAL A 458 -7.46 -46.99 9.70
CA VAL A 458 -6.80 -46.75 11.00
C VAL A 458 -6.74 -48.06 11.78
N GLY A 459 -5.53 -48.44 12.23
CA GLY A 459 -5.21 -49.71 12.86
C GLY A 459 -4.68 -50.80 11.92
N ASP A 460 -4.79 -50.64 10.60
CA ASP A 460 -4.28 -51.65 9.65
C ASP A 460 -2.74 -51.63 9.62
N THR A 461 -2.15 -52.83 9.63
CA THR A 461 -0.74 -53.07 9.32
C THR A 461 -0.63 -53.80 7.99
N VAL A 462 0.37 -53.48 7.18
CA VAL A 462 0.66 -54.17 5.92
C VAL A 462 2.15 -54.49 5.77
N GLU A 463 2.43 -55.65 5.18
CA GLU A 463 3.77 -56.08 4.80
C GLU A 463 4.24 -55.38 3.53
N LEU A 464 5.51 -54.98 3.53
CA LEU A 464 6.17 -54.38 2.38
C LEU A 464 6.74 -55.48 1.48
N PRO A 465 6.65 -55.34 0.14
CA PRO A 465 7.26 -56.30 -0.79
C PRO A 465 8.75 -56.50 -0.56
N ASN A 466 9.28 -57.59 -1.13
CA ASN A 466 10.68 -58.01 -0.99
C ASN A 466 11.12 -58.28 0.47
N GLY A 467 10.18 -58.39 1.42
CA GLY A 467 10.49 -58.55 2.85
C GLY A 467 11.04 -57.26 3.49
N ALA A 468 10.81 -56.09 2.88
CA ALA A 468 11.40 -54.82 3.31
C ALA A 468 10.91 -54.31 4.69
N GLY A 469 9.92 -54.97 5.30
CA GLY A 469 9.40 -54.67 6.63
C GLY A 469 7.87 -54.55 6.66
N THR A 470 7.35 -53.72 7.55
CA THR A 470 5.91 -53.46 7.70
C THR A 470 5.60 -51.99 7.90
N MET A 471 4.37 -51.58 7.57
CA MET A 471 3.86 -50.24 7.84
C MET A 471 2.47 -50.32 8.47
N THR A 472 2.26 -49.58 9.56
CA THR A 472 0.99 -49.47 10.30
C THR A 472 0.45 -48.06 10.19
N PHE A 473 -0.85 -47.91 9.91
CA PHE A 473 -1.54 -46.62 9.93
C PHE A 473 -2.22 -46.42 11.29
N ASP A 474 -1.47 -45.90 12.27
CA ASP A 474 -1.87 -45.88 13.68
C ASP A 474 -3.04 -44.95 14.00
N GLY A 475 -3.23 -43.87 13.22
CA GLY A 475 -4.24 -42.87 13.51
C GLY A 475 -4.09 -41.59 12.69
N VAL A 476 -4.85 -40.54 13.06
CA VAL A 476 -4.80 -39.24 12.37
C VAL A 476 -4.72 -38.14 13.42
N LYS A 477 -3.77 -37.23 13.24
CA LYS A 477 -3.75 -35.93 13.93
C LYS A 477 -4.20 -34.83 12.99
N THR A 478 -4.64 -33.72 13.54
CA THR A 478 -4.86 -32.48 12.80
C THR A 478 -3.58 -31.63 12.84
N TRP A 479 -3.40 -30.77 11.85
CA TRP A 479 -2.39 -29.70 11.87
C TRP A 479 -3.04 -28.37 11.54
N ALA A 480 -2.44 -27.29 12.03
CA ALA A 480 -2.80 -25.92 11.69
C ALA A 480 -1.57 -25.17 11.17
N ASN A 481 -1.75 -24.42 10.08
CA ASN A 481 -0.75 -23.49 9.58
C ASN A 481 -1.01 -22.12 10.23
N PHE A 482 -0.01 -21.64 10.94
CA PHE A 482 0.00 -20.35 11.61
C PHE A 482 0.88 -19.37 10.84
N GLN A 483 0.31 -18.21 10.51
CA GLN A 483 1.06 -17.07 10.03
C GLN A 483 1.33 -16.15 11.22
N VAL A 484 2.60 -16.00 11.59
CA VAL A 484 3.04 -14.92 12.50
C VAL A 484 3.23 -13.66 11.66
N ALA A 485 2.69 -12.54 12.14
CA ALA A 485 2.77 -11.24 11.48
C ALA A 485 2.96 -10.11 12.50
N SER A 486 4.08 -9.40 12.41
CA SER A 486 4.28 -8.08 13.01
C SER A 486 4.43 -7.05 11.90
N GLU A 487 3.63 -6.00 11.94
CA GLU A 487 3.54 -4.98 10.88
C GLU A 487 3.66 -3.58 11.51
N PRO A 488 4.90 -3.15 11.82
CA PRO A 488 5.17 -1.82 12.36
C PRO A 488 4.74 -0.73 11.36
N GLY A 489 4.52 0.48 11.86
CA GLY A 489 4.05 1.60 11.05
C GLY A 489 2.53 1.69 10.84
N LYS A 490 1.74 0.65 11.16
CA LYS A 490 0.25 0.71 11.12
C LYS A 490 -0.32 1.93 11.85
N GLY A 491 0.17 2.23 13.05
CA GLY A 491 -0.25 3.41 13.82
C GLY A 491 0.12 4.74 13.14
N LEU A 492 1.31 4.82 12.54
CA LEU A 492 1.75 6.00 11.79
C LEU A 492 0.92 6.21 10.52
N ALA A 493 0.57 5.12 9.81
CA ALA A 493 -0.32 5.18 8.64
C ALA A 493 -1.71 5.70 9.04
N LEU A 494 -2.30 5.17 10.11
CA LEU A 494 -3.60 5.61 10.61
C LEU A 494 -3.59 7.10 11.02
N PHE A 495 -2.59 7.51 11.82
CA PHE A 495 -2.42 8.91 12.19
C PHE A 495 -2.28 9.82 10.96
N SER A 496 -1.50 9.38 9.97
CA SER A 496 -1.31 10.12 8.72
C SER A 496 -2.59 10.21 7.89
N VAL A 497 -3.40 9.15 7.80
CA VAL A 497 -4.72 9.22 7.12
C VAL A 497 -5.64 10.23 7.81
N VAL A 498 -5.71 10.22 9.16
CA VAL A 498 -6.51 11.20 9.92
C VAL A 498 -6.00 12.63 9.70
N ALA A 499 -4.67 12.84 9.74
CA ALA A 499 -4.05 14.13 9.46
C ALA A 499 -4.31 14.63 8.03
N ALA A 500 -4.35 13.71 7.04
CA ALA A 500 -4.69 14.05 5.66
C ALA A 500 -6.15 14.53 5.56
N ILE A 501 -7.10 13.83 6.18
CA ILE A 501 -8.51 14.24 6.21
C ILE A 501 -8.67 15.62 6.85
N VAL A 502 -8.05 15.86 8.02
CA VAL A 502 -8.08 17.16 8.69
C VAL A 502 -7.44 18.26 7.82
N GLY A 503 -6.30 17.97 7.19
CA GLY A 503 -5.63 18.89 6.28
C GLY A 503 -6.49 19.28 5.08
N LEU A 504 -7.17 18.30 4.48
CA LEU A 504 -8.10 18.50 3.36
C LEU A 504 -9.31 19.35 3.77
N VAL A 505 -9.95 19.05 4.90
CA VAL A 505 -11.07 19.83 5.45
C VAL A 505 -10.66 21.28 5.69
N LEU A 506 -9.51 21.51 6.33
CA LEU A 506 -8.98 22.86 6.53
C LEU A 506 -8.65 23.57 5.20
N SER A 507 -8.08 22.86 4.23
CA SER A 507 -7.75 23.39 2.90
C SER A 507 -8.98 23.79 2.09
N LEU A 508 -10.08 23.05 2.18
CA LEU A 508 -11.30 23.33 1.42
C LEU A 508 -12.16 24.40 2.09
N PHE A 509 -12.52 24.19 3.37
CA PHE A 509 -13.52 25.01 4.07
C PHE A 509 -12.97 26.34 4.62
N VAL A 510 -11.68 26.44 4.96
CA VAL A 510 -11.11 27.73 5.40
C VAL A 510 -10.84 28.61 4.18
N ARG A 511 -11.48 29.78 4.12
CA ARG A 511 -11.23 30.80 3.09
C ARG A 511 -10.17 31.80 3.57
N ARG A 512 -9.19 32.13 2.74
CA ARG A 512 -8.20 33.19 3.03
C ARG A 512 -8.76 34.53 2.57
N ARG A 513 -8.89 35.47 3.50
CA ARG A 513 -9.45 36.81 3.28
C ARG A 513 -8.44 37.86 3.66
N ARG A 514 -8.29 38.87 2.82
CA ARG A 514 -7.60 40.13 3.13
C ARG A 514 -8.61 41.27 3.07
N MET A 515 -8.51 42.17 4.03
CA MET A 515 -9.24 43.43 4.05
C MET A 515 -8.24 44.54 4.33
N TRP A 516 -8.47 45.70 3.73
CA TRP A 516 -7.72 46.92 4.00
C TRP A 516 -8.70 48.06 4.23
N VAL A 517 -8.37 48.91 5.18
CA VAL A 517 -9.10 50.15 5.47
C VAL A 517 -8.11 51.29 5.38
N ARG A 518 -8.48 52.36 4.68
CA ARG A 518 -7.75 53.64 4.64
C ARG A 518 -8.73 54.73 5.05
N ALA A 519 -8.33 55.54 6.01
CA ALA A 519 -9.07 56.72 6.44
C ALA A 519 -8.06 57.86 6.50
N VAL A 520 -8.28 58.87 5.68
CA VAL A 520 -7.40 60.04 5.56
C VAL A 520 -8.26 61.29 5.41
N GLU A 521 -7.77 62.41 5.92
CA GLU A 521 -8.39 63.71 5.68
C GLU A 521 -8.30 64.06 4.19
N GLY A 522 -9.45 64.41 3.59
CA GLY A 522 -9.56 64.83 2.20
C GLY A 522 -9.33 66.33 2.02
N PRO A 523 -9.21 66.82 0.77
CA PRO A 523 -8.96 68.23 0.47
C PRO A 523 -10.02 69.18 1.06
N ASP A 524 -11.26 68.69 1.20
CA ASP A 524 -12.43 69.46 1.65
C ASP A 524 -12.64 69.39 3.18
N GLY A 525 -11.66 68.90 3.95
CA GLY A 525 -11.73 68.75 5.41
C GLY A 525 -12.63 67.59 5.90
N HIS A 526 -13.11 66.74 4.99
CA HIS A 526 -13.85 65.52 5.31
C HIS A 526 -12.96 64.28 5.24
N THR A 527 -13.20 63.30 6.12
CA THR A 527 -12.46 62.04 6.09
C THR A 527 -12.93 61.16 4.94
N VAL A 528 -12.03 60.83 4.02
CA VAL A 528 -12.25 59.84 2.96
C VAL A 528 -11.97 58.45 3.52
N VAL A 529 -13.00 57.61 3.58
CA VAL A 529 -12.91 56.21 4.01
C VAL A 529 -12.97 55.29 2.80
N GLU A 530 -11.96 54.45 2.64
CA GLU A 530 -11.89 53.40 1.63
C GLU A 530 -11.73 52.03 2.29
N VAL A 531 -12.54 51.08 1.84
CA VAL A 531 -12.49 49.68 2.26
C VAL A 531 -12.28 48.81 1.03
N GLY A 532 -11.25 47.97 1.08
CA GLY A 532 -10.93 47.02 0.01
C GLY A 532 -10.85 45.58 0.52
N GLY A 533 -11.40 44.64 -0.22
CA GLY A 533 -11.39 43.20 0.08
C GLY A 533 -10.77 42.37 -1.04
N LEU A 534 -9.98 41.38 -0.68
CA LEU A 534 -9.44 40.38 -1.61
C LEU A 534 -9.56 38.97 -1.05
N ALA A 535 -10.24 38.10 -1.80
CA ALA A 535 -10.13 36.66 -1.63
C ALA A 535 -9.02 36.11 -2.55
N ARG A 536 -8.28 35.10 -2.09
CA ARG A 536 -7.28 34.38 -2.90
C ARG A 536 -7.86 33.19 -3.68
N THR A 537 -9.18 33.07 -3.68
CA THR A 537 -9.97 32.03 -4.32
C THR A 537 -11.23 32.67 -4.86
N GLU A 538 -11.59 32.32 -6.09
CA GLU A 538 -12.84 32.73 -6.72
C GLU A 538 -14.04 32.09 -6.01
N GLY A 539 -15.14 32.84 -5.93
CA GLY A 539 -16.40 32.39 -5.33
C GLY A 539 -16.55 32.60 -3.81
N GLY A 540 -17.78 32.91 -3.40
CA GLY A 540 -18.26 32.81 -2.03
C GLY A 540 -18.15 34.07 -1.17
N GLY A 541 -19.16 34.94 -1.26
CA GLY A 541 -19.54 35.93 -0.24
C GLY A 541 -18.44 36.91 0.18
N LEU A 542 -17.54 37.31 -0.73
CA LEU A 542 -16.57 38.38 -0.43
C LEU A 542 -17.26 39.75 -0.40
N GLY A 543 -18.14 40.01 -1.38
CA GLY A 543 -18.97 41.22 -1.45
C GLY A 543 -19.79 41.38 -0.18
N GLU A 544 -20.62 40.38 0.16
CA GLU A 544 -21.38 40.29 1.42
C GLU A 544 -20.53 40.56 2.67
N GLU A 545 -19.41 39.84 2.85
CA GLU A 545 -18.57 39.99 4.05
C GLU A 545 -17.89 41.37 4.15
N VAL A 546 -17.62 42.02 3.02
CA VAL A 546 -17.14 43.41 2.96
C VAL A 546 -18.28 44.40 3.18
N GLN A 547 -19.47 44.16 2.63
CA GLN A 547 -20.66 45.00 2.78
C GLN A 547 -21.12 45.03 4.25
N GLU A 548 -21.26 43.87 4.90
CA GLU A 548 -21.54 43.79 6.35
C GLU A 548 -20.47 44.50 7.20
N PHE A 549 -19.22 44.53 6.74
CA PHE A 549 -18.14 45.23 7.45
C PHE A 549 -18.20 46.74 7.21
N VAL A 550 -18.53 47.18 5.99
CA VAL A 550 -18.76 48.58 5.64
C VAL A 550 -19.95 49.14 6.39
N ASP A 551 -21.06 48.40 6.49
CA ASP A 551 -22.26 48.85 7.19
C ASP A 551 -22.02 48.96 8.70
N ALA A 552 -21.37 47.97 9.31
CA ALA A 552 -20.94 48.04 10.71
C ALA A 552 -19.90 49.17 10.96
N LEU A 553 -19.15 49.60 9.95
CA LEU A 553 -18.23 50.74 10.07
C LEU A 553 -18.94 52.08 9.85
N ARG A 554 -20.00 52.12 9.03
CA ARG A 554 -20.87 53.30 8.83
C ARG A 554 -21.71 53.63 10.05
N GLU A 555 -22.06 52.66 10.90
CA GLU A 555 -22.66 52.93 12.22
C GLU A 555 -21.76 53.83 13.10
N ALA A 556 -20.43 53.64 13.02
CA ALA A 556 -19.45 54.44 13.76
C ALA A 556 -18.94 55.67 12.98
N ALA A 557 -19.08 55.68 11.65
CA ALA A 557 -18.60 56.71 10.75
C ALA A 557 -19.63 57.00 9.64
N PRO A 558 -20.74 57.70 9.95
CA PRO A 558 -21.85 57.92 9.02
C PRO A 558 -21.41 58.64 7.75
N ALA A 559 -22.03 58.30 6.61
CA ALA A 559 -21.68 58.90 5.33
C ALA A 559 -22.36 60.27 5.16
N ASN A 560 -21.58 61.28 4.76
CA ASN A 560 -22.06 62.65 4.52
C ASN A 560 -22.88 62.77 3.22
N SER A 561 -22.73 61.80 2.32
CA SER A 561 -23.44 61.65 1.04
C SER A 561 -23.68 60.15 0.77
N PRO A 562 -24.61 59.77 -0.12
CA PRO A 562 -24.80 58.36 -0.49
C PRO A 562 -23.52 57.80 -1.15
N GLY A 563 -22.71 57.10 -0.36
CA GLY A 563 -21.43 56.54 -0.78
C GLY A 563 -21.58 55.41 -1.81
N THR A 564 -20.48 55.05 -2.47
CA THR A 564 -20.47 53.98 -3.46
C THR A 564 -20.88 52.66 -2.79
N LYS A 565 -21.81 51.91 -3.42
CA LYS A 565 -22.10 50.52 -3.01
C LYS A 565 -20.83 49.67 -3.18
N VAL A 566 -20.71 48.58 -2.41
CA VAL A 566 -19.61 47.62 -2.62
C VAL A 566 -19.68 47.12 -4.07
N LYS A 567 -18.59 47.34 -4.80
CA LYS A 567 -18.33 46.68 -6.08
C LYS A 567 -18.12 45.19 -5.82
N GLU A 568 -18.66 44.32 -6.67
CA GLU A 568 -18.44 42.86 -6.63
C GLU A 568 -17.40 42.39 -7.66
#